data_AF-C9MQ31-F1
#
_entry.id   AF-C9MQ31-F1
#
_cell.length_a   1.000
_cell.length_b   1.000
_cell.length_c   1.000
_cell.angle_alpha   90.00
_cell.angle_beta   90.00
_cell.angle_gamma   90.00
#
_symmetry.space_group_name_H-M   'P 1'
#
loop_
_entity.id
_entity.type
_entity.pdbx_description
1 polymer ?
#
loop_
_entity_poly.entity_id
_entity_poly.type
_entity_poly.pdbx_seq_one_letter_code
_entity_poly.pdbx_strand_id
1 'polypeptide(L)'
;MKEDAMQNGQTKPGYNLQIATENQFIIDFALYANRTDTLTLPSFLESFNSRYHRYAKTVVADSEYGSEENYLFMDVHNMEAYVKYNYFHKEQHPRYTPNPFCPASLYYNKEQ
;
A
#
# COMPACT_ATOMS: atom_id res chain seq x y z
N MET A 1 6.55 15.47 10.70
CA MET A 1 6.70 16.81 10.09
C MET A 1 6.68 17.83 11.21
N LYS A 2 7.83 18.44 11.50
CA LYS A 2 8.01 19.39 12.61
C LYS A 2 7.63 20.80 12.17
N GLU A 3 7.33 21.60 13.19
CA GLU A 3 6.90 23.00 13.20
C GLU A 3 7.52 23.88 12.11
N ASP A 4 6.73 24.87 11.71
CA ASP A 4 7.03 25.92 10.75
C ASP A 4 8.34 26.64 11.08
N ALA A 5 9.46 26.04 10.68
CA ALA A 5 10.82 26.51 10.98
C ALA A 5 11.10 27.89 10.36
N MET A 6 10.25 28.35 9.44
CA MET A 6 10.36 29.62 8.74
C MET A 6 9.35 30.67 9.24
N GLN A 7 8.48 30.32 10.19
CA GLN A 7 7.46 31.19 10.82
C GLN A 7 6.63 32.03 9.83
N ASN A 8 6.44 31.54 8.62
CA ASN A 8 5.81 32.26 7.51
C ASN A 8 4.63 31.49 6.91
N GLY A 9 4.12 30.47 7.61
CA GLY A 9 2.90 29.74 7.26
C GLY A 9 3.06 28.77 6.09
N GLN A 10 4.27 28.60 5.56
CA GLN A 10 4.54 27.69 4.45
C GLN A 10 5.04 26.34 4.95
N THR A 11 4.14 25.35 4.93
CA THR A 11 4.51 23.95 5.13
C THR A 11 5.52 23.52 4.06
N LYS A 12 6.66 22.96 4.47
CA LYS A 12 7.63 22.37 3.55
C LYS A 12 6.97 21.26 2.74
N PRO A 13 7.28 21.11 1.44
CA PRO A 13 6.77 20.00 0.65
C PRO A 13 7.28 18.69 1.24
N GLY A 14 6.34 17.83 1.63
CA GLY A 14 6.62 16.48 2.11
C GLY A 14 6.41 15.49 0.98
N TYR A 15 7.36 14.58 0.80
CA TYR A 15 7.25 13.50 -0.15
C TYR A 15 7.31 12.17 0.59
N ASN A 16 6.54 11.19 0.12
CA ASN A 16 6.61 9.82 0.55
C ASN A 16 7.68 9.11 -0.29
N LEU A 17 8.73 8.62 0.38
CA LEU A 17 9.78 7.82 -0.24
C LEU A 17 9.40 6.35 -0.14
N GLN A 18 9.33 5.67 -1.27
CA GLN A 18 9.15 4.22 -1.35
C GLN A 18 10.44 3.58 -1.81
N ILE A 19 10.78 2.45 -1.19
CA ILE A 19 11.99 1.68 -1.44
C ILE A 19 11.61 0.22 -1.55
N ALA A 20 12.00 -0.43 -2.65
CA ALA A 20 11.93 -1.87 -2.81
C ALA A 20 13.28 -2.48 -2.45
N THR A 21 13.24 -3.59 -1.72
CA THR A 21 14.45 -4.34 -1.38
C THR A 21 14.28 -5.82 -1.69
N GLU A 22 15.36 -6.45 -2.14
CA GLU A 22 15.45 -7.90 -2.35
C GLU A 22 16.85 -8.37 -1.98
N ASN A 23 16.96 -9.44 -1.19
CA ASN A 23 18.26 -10.03 -0.78
C ASN A 23 19.26 -9.00 -0.21
N GLN A 24 18.77 -8.07 0.61
CA GLN A 24 19.56 -6.97 1.22
C GLN A 24 20.05 -5.89 0.23
N PHE A 25 19.56 -5.89 -1.01
CA PHE A 25 19.83 -4.83 -1.98
C PHE A 25 18.61 -3.95 -2.17
N ILE A 26 18.85 -2.66 -2.41
CA ILE A 26 17.82 -1.74 -2.91
C ILE A 26 17.71 -1.97 -4.42
N ILE A 27 16.51 -2.31 -4.89
CA ILE A 27 16.25 -2.65 -6.30
C ILE A 27 15.44 -1.57 -7.02
N ASP A 28 14.59 -0.83 -6.30
CA ASP A 28 13.88 0.31 -6.87
C ASP A 28 13.56 1.33 -5.78
N PHE A 29 13.38 2.59 -6.19
CA PHE A 29 12.93 3.65 -5.29
C PHE A 29 12.15 4.70 -6.08
N ALA A 30 11.17 5.32 -5.43
CA ALA A 30 10.40 6.41 -6.03
C ALA A 30 9.96 7.41 -4.95
N LEU A 31 9.82 8.66 -5.37
CA LEU A 31 9.33 9.76 -4.55
C LEU A 31 7.95 10.18 -5.02
N TYR A 32 6.99 10.17 -4.10
CA TYR A 32 5.61 10.54 -4.37
C TYR A 32 5.23 11.79 -3.59
N ALA A 33 4.58 12.76 -4.24
CA ALA A 33 3.99 13.92 -3.58
C ALA A 33 2.66 13.57 -2.87
N ASN A 34 2.06 12.44 -3.23
CA ASN A 34 0.84 11.94 -2.61
C ASN A 34 1.11 11.49 -1.18
N ARG A 35 0.17 11.81 -0.29
CA ARG A 35 0.25 11.45 1.13
C ARG A 35 -0.07 9.98 1.41
N THR A 36 -0.88 9.36 0.55
CA THR A 36 -1.46 8.04 0.80
C THR A 36 -0.76 6.97 -0.03
N ASP A 37 -0.29 5.93 0.65
CA ASP A 37 0.53 4.87 0.03
C ASP A 37 -0.26 3.87 -0.83
N THR A 38 -1.59 3.80 -0.65
CA THR A 38 -2.45 2.96 -1.49
C THR A 38 -2.40 3.38 -2.96
N LEU A 39 -2.39 4.68 -3.25
CA LEU A 39 -2.43 5.20 -4.62
C LEU A 39 -1.07 5.15 -5.32
N THR A 40 0.01 4.98 -4.57
CA THR A 40 1.38 5.06 -5.09
C THR A 40 1.92 3.68 -5.46
N LEU A 41 1.43 2.60 -4.84
CA LEU A 41 1.90 1.23 -5.11
C LEU A 41 1.76 0.79 -6.57
N PRO A 42 0.62 0.98 -7.27
CA PRO A 42 0.52 0.56 -8.66
C PRO A 42 1.56 1.26 -9.54
N SER A 43 1.72 2.57 -9.34
CA SER A 43 2.75 3.34 -10.04
C SER A 43 4.18 2.87 -9.71
N PHE A 44 4.42 2.43 -8.48
CA PHE A 44 5.71 1.92 -8.04
C PHE A 44 6.03 0.56 -8.68
N LEU A 45 5.06 -0.34 -8.72
CA LEU A 45 5.21 -1.65 -9.35
C LEU A 45 5.34 -1.54 -10.88
N GLU A 46 4.69 -0.56 -11.50
CA GLU A 46 4.94 -0.22 -12.91
C GLU A 46 6.35 0.33 -13.15
N SER A 47 6.88 1.18 -12.26
CA SER A 47 8.29 1.61 -12.33
C SER A 47 9.23 0.41 -12.30
N PHE A 48 8.98 -0.53 -11.39
CA PHE A 48 9.74 -1.78 -11.30
C PHE A 48 9.67 -2.59 -12.60
N ASN A 49 8.47 -2.77 -13.16
CA ASN A 49 8.27 -3.48 -14.42
C ASN A 49 8.96 -2.78 -15.60
N SER A 50 8.90 -1.46 -15.66
CA SER A 50 9.60 -0.68 -16.69
C SER A 50 11.12 -0.88 -16.62
N ARG A 51 11.68 -0.98 -15.40
CA ARG A 51 13.12 -1.15 -15.16
C ARG A 51 13.62 -2.57 -15.47
N TYR A 52 12.86 -3.59 -15.10
CA TYR A 52 13.29 -4.99 -15.17
C TYR A 52 12.59 -5.82 -16.24
N HIS A 53 11.64 -5.22 -16.96
CA HIS A 53 10.78 -5.87 -17.97
C HIS A 53 10.04 -7.10 -17.41
N ARG A 54 9.73 -7.07 -16.12
CA ARG A 54 8.98 -8.09 -15.39
C ARG A 54 8.41 -7.50 -14.11
N TYR A 55 7.28 -8.02 -13.66
CA TYR A 55 6.79 -7.77 -12.31
C TYR A 55 7.51 -8.63 -11.26
N ALA A 56 7.44 -8.19 -10.01
CA ALA A 56 7.90 -8.98 -8.88
C ALA A 56 7.02 -10.22 -8.72
N LYS A 57 7.61 -11.37 -8.41
CA LYS A 57 6.85 -12.59 -8.16
C LYS A 57 6.02 -12.49 -6.87
N THR A 58 6.59 -11.82 -5.87
CA THR A 58 6.04 -11.71 -4.54
C THR A 58 6.21 -10.28 -4.06
N VAL A 59 5.15 -9.67 -3.55
CA VAL A 59 5.14 -8.31 -3.01
C VAL A 59 4.84 -8.40 -1.52
N VAL A 60 5.76 -7.90 -0.69
CA VAL A 60 5.62 -7.82 0.76
C VAL A 60 5.56 -6.35 1.13
N ALA A 61 4.48 -5.91 1.78
CA ALA A 61 4.31 -4.52 2.18
C ALA A 61 3.47 -4.38 3.44
N ASP A 62 3.55 -3.20 4.07
CA ASP A 62 2.78 -2.85 5.25
C ASP A 62 1.29 -2.68 4.94
N SER A 63 0.45 -2.68 5.98
CA SER A 63 -1.01 -2.66 5.80
C SER A 63 -1.56 -1.40 5.14
N GLU A 64 -0.80 -0.31 5.17
CA GLU A 64 -1.16 0.96 4.52
C GLU A 64 -1.26 0.82 2.99
N TYR A 65 -0.65 -0.22 2.43
CA TYR A 65 -0.76 -0.58 1.02
C TYR A 65 -1.96 -1.49 0.71
N GLY A 66 -2.63 -2.00 1.73
CA GLY A 66 -3.71 -2.97 1.60
C GLY A 66 -5.04 -2.33 1.21
N SER A 67 -5.28 -2.20 -0.10
CA SER A 67 -6.59 -1.84 -0.69
C SER A 67 -7.02 -2.86 -1.74
N GLU A 68 -8.34 -2.92 -2.01
CA GLU A 68 -8.90 -3.84 -3.01
C GLU A 68 -8.28 -3.63 -4.39
N GLU A 69 -8.09 -2.37 -4.79
CA GLU A 69 -7.49 -2.02 -6.06
C GLU A 69 -6.04 -2.51 -6.16
N ASN A 70 -5.28 -2.45 -5.07
CA ASN A 70 -3.92 -2.94 -5.02
C ASN A 70 -3.85 -4.47 -5.08
N TYR A 71 -4.77 -5.16 -4.39
CA TYR A 71 -4.88 -6.62 -4.49
C TYR A 71 -5.25 -7.05 -5.91
N LEU A 72 -6.21 -6.37 -6.54
CA LEU A 72 -6.60 -6.65 -7.92
C LEU A 72 -5.44 -6.39 -8.89
N PHE A 73 -4.71 -5.29 -8.71
CA PHE A 73 -3.54 -4.99 -9.53
C PHE A 73 -2.49 -6.10 -9.42
N MET A 74 -2.16 -6.53 -8.19
CA MET A 74 -1.23 -7.64 -7.98
C MET A 74 -1.74 -8.94 -8.60
N ASP A 75 -3.02 -9.27 -8.46
CA ASP A 75 -3.63 -10.48 -9.01
C ASP A 75 -3.60 -10.51 -10.56
N VAL A 76 -4.02 -9.42 -11.21
CA VAL A 76 -4.00 -9.27 -12.68
C VAL A 76 -2.60 -9.45 -13.26
N HIS A 77 -1.58 -9.01 -12.52
CA HIS A 77 -0.18 -9.11 -12.92
C HIS A 77 0.54 -10.37 -12.39
N ASN A 78 -0.21 -11.34 -11.83
CA ASN A 78 0.30 -12.60 -11.27
C ASN A 78 1.37 -12.41 -10.18
N MET A 79 1.21 -11.39 -9.34
CA MET A 79 2.06 -11.13 -8.18
C MET A 79 1.42 -11.71 -6.92
N GLU A 80 2.20 -12.44 -6.13
CA GLU A 80 1.74 -12.96 -4.85
C GLU A 80 1.78 -11.87 -3.78
N ALA A 81 0.60 -11.46 -3.30
CA ALA A 81 0.44 -10.34 -2.38
C ALA A 81 0.53 -10.78 -0.91
N TYR A 82 1.64 -10.45 -0.25
CA TYR A 82 1.81 -10.52 1.21
C TYR A 82 1.66 -9.13 1.82
N VAL A 83 0.47 -8.56 1.63
CA VAL A 83 0.10 -7.25 2.15
C VAL A 83 -1.10 -7.44 3.05
N LYS A 84 -1.00 -6.96 4.30
CA LYS A 84 -2.12 -7.04 5.25
C LYS A 84 -3.18 -6.02 4.87
N TYR A 85 -4.47 -6.34 5.03
CA TYR A 85 -5.50 -5.30 4.97
C TYR A 85 -5.56 -4.54 6.30
N ASN A 86 -6.06 -3.31 6.25
CA ASN A 86 -6.06 -2.37 7.38
C ASN A 86 -6.67 -2.90 8.69
N TYR A 87 -7.65 -3.80 8.61
CA TYR A 87 -8.36 -4.33 9.78
C TYR A 87 -7.76 -5.62 10.36
N PHE A 88 -6.76 -6.21 9.70
CA PHE A 88 -6.20 -7.52 10.07
C PHE A 88 -5.79 -7.61 11.54
N HIS A 89 -5.05 -6.62 12.06
CA HIS A 89 -4.64 -6.61 13.47
C HIS A 89 -5.78 -6.32 14.44
N LYS A 90 -6.76 -5.52 14.03
CA LYS A 90 -7.92 -5.19 14.86
C LYS A 90 -8.80 -6.42 15.09
N GLU A 91 -8.94 -7.26 14.08
CA GLU A 91 -9.74 -8.49 14.13
C GLU A 91 -9.11 -9.59 14.99
N GLN A 92 -7.79 -9.58 15.17
CA GLN A 92 -7.06 -10.54 16.01
C GLN A 92 -7.17 -10.25 17.52
N HIS A 93 -7.74 -9.10 17.93
CA HIS A 93 -7.88 -8.79 19.34
C HIS A 93 -8.96 -9.66 20.02
N PRO A 94 -8.72 -10.19 21.24
CA PRO A 94 -9.68 -11.08 21.92
C PRO A 94 -11.06 -10.47 22.20
N ARG A 95 -11.15 -9.14 22.20
CA ARG A 95 -12.39 -8.38 22.45
C ARG A 95 -13.01 -7.83 21.17
N TYR A 96 -12.50 -8.21 20.00
CA TYR A 96 -13.07 -7.80 18.75
C TYR A 96 -14.43 -8.48 18.56
N THR A 97 -15.48 -7.66 18.46
CA THR A 97 -16.82 -8.10 18.07
C THR A 97 -17.11 -7.56 16.68
N PRO A 98 -17.34 -8.44 15.67
CA PRO A 98 -17.68 -7.99 14.33
C PRO A 98 -19.01 -7.24 14.38
N ASN A 99 -19.02 -6.00 13.89
CA ASN A 99 -20.25 -5.24 13.78
C ASN A 99 -21.02 -5.73 12.54
N PRO A 100 -22.24 -6.27 12.68
CA PRO A 100 -23.01 -6.80 11.56
C PRO A 100 -23.40 -5.74 10.51
N PHE A 101 -23.33 -4.46 10.86
CA PHE A 101 -23.57 -3.34 9.94
C PHE A 101 -22.27 -2.71 9.39
N CYS A 102 -21.10 -3.30 9.67
CA CYS A 102 -19.86 -2.83 9.09
C CYS A 102 -19.85 -3.15 7.58
N PRO A 103 -19.62 -2.18 6.69
CA PRO A 103 -19.56 -2.42 5.25
C PRO A 103 -18.53 -3.50 4.85
N ALA A 104 -17.41 -3.56 5.58
CA ALA A 104 -16.37 -4.57 5.36
C ALA A 104 -16.77 -6.00 5.78
N SER A 105 -17.86 -6.15 6.54
CA SER A 105 -18.42 -7.46 6.95
C SER A 105 -19.62 -7.88 6.09
N LEU A 106 -19.98 -7.10 5.08
CA LEU A 106 -21.06 -7.45 4.15
C LEU A 106 -20.62 -8.57 3.22
N TYR A 107 -21.57 -9.45 2.89
CA TYR A 107 -21.35 -10.54 1.94
C TYR A 107 -21.08 -9.98 0.54
N TYR A 108 -19.91 -10.28 -0.01
CA TYR A 108 -19.57 -9.91 -1.39
C TYR A 108 -20.18 -10.92 -2.37
N ASN A 109 -21.09 -10.44 -3.23
CA ASN A 109 -21.73 -11.27 -4.23
C ASN A 109 -20.91 -11.23 -5.52
N LYS A 110 -20.18 -12.31 -5.84
CA LYS A 110 -19.28 -12.39 -7.00
C LYS A 110 -20.02 -12.48 -8.35
N GLU A 111 -21.30 -12.83 -8.32
CA GLU A 111 -22.13 -13.02 -9.51
C GLU A 111 -23.03 -11.81 -9.74
N GLN A 112 -22.49 -10.79 -10.41
CA GLN A 112 -23.27 -9.74 -11.09
C GLN A 112 -22.51 -9.20 -12.30
#